data_AF-X1PJC1-F1
#
_entry.id   AF-X1PJC1-F1
#
_cell.length_a   1.000
_cell.length_b   1.000
_cell.length_c   1.000
_cell.angle_alpha   90.00
_cell.angle_beta   90.00
_cell.angle_gamma   90.00
#
_symmetry.space_group_name_H-M   'P 1'
#
loop_
_entity.id
_entity.type
_entity.pdbx_description
1 polymer ?
#
loop_
_entity_poly.entity_id
_entity_poly.type
_entity_poly.pdbx_seq_one_letter_code
_entity_poly.pdbx_strand_id
1 'polypeptide(L)'
;MNYKVRFVNYPLHYKNLEGEIDAAIKEVLSRGDLILREQVRQFEGNIASFLGVDYAVGLNSCTDAMCLSLRAAGLGQGDEVITVSHTFVAT
;
A
#
# COMPACT_ATOMS: atom_id res chain seq x y z
N MET A 1 -12.97 32.14 -20.66
CA MET A 1 -13.44 30.77 -20.34
C MET A 1 -12.56 30.25 -19.23
N ASN A 2 -13.10 29.97 -18.04
CA ASN A 2 -12.29 29.67 -16.85
C ASN A 2 -12.33 28.16 -16.57
N TYR A 3 -11.48 27.39 -17.26
CA TYR A 3 -11.40 25.94 -17.05
C TYR A 3 -10.47 25.66 -15.87
N LYS A 4 -10.90 24.80 -14.93
CA LYS A 4 -10.07 24.32 -13.82
C LYS A 4 -9.83 22.83 -13.99
N VAL A 5 -8.60 22.46 -14.30
CA VAL A 5 -8.13 21.06 -14.31
C VAL A 5 -7.52 20.75 -12.96
N ARG A 6 -7.96 19.68 -12.30
CA ARG A 6 -7.31 19.19 -11.08
C ARG A 6 -6.05 18.44 -11.46
N PHE A 7 -4.96 18.63 -10.69
CA PHE A 7 -3.73 17.87 -10.86
C PHE A 7 -3.96 16.35 -10.70
N VAL A 8 -4.79 15.96 -9.72
CA VAL A 8 -5.35 14.60 -9.59
C VAL A 8 -6.84 14.71 -9.24
N ASN A 9 -7.70 13.89 -9.87
CA ASN A 9 -9.15 13.95 -9.71
C ASN A 9 -9.71 12.74 -8.94
N TYR A 10 -9.33 12.59 -7.67
CA TYR A 10 -9.79 11.50 -6.80
C TYR A 10 -11.32 11.29 -6.76
N PRO A 11 -12.16 12.35 -6.74
CA PRO A 11 -13.62 12.15 -6.76
C PRO A 11 -14.12 11.40 -8.00
N LEU A 12 -13.51 11.64 -9.17
CA LEU A 12 -13.84 10.91 -10.39
C LEU A 12 -13.41 9.44 -10.30
N HIS A 13 -12.24 9.18 -9.72
CA HIS A 13 -11.74 7.81 -9.56
C HIS A 13 -12.64 7.01 -8.62
N TYR A 14 -13.07 7.58 -7.50
CA TYR A 14 -14.04 6.94 -6.61
C TYR A 14 -15.36 6.71 -7.32
N LYS A 15 -15.91 7.72 -8.01
CA LYS A 15 -17.18 7.57 -8.74
C LYS A 15 -17.16 6.44 -9.77
N ASN A 16 -16.02 6.20 -10.43
CA ASN A 16 -15.87 5.12 -11.39
C ASN A 16 -15.88 3.72 -10.74
N LEU A 17 -15.56 3.62 -9.45
CA LEU A 17 -15.43 2.37 -8.69
C LEU A 17 -16.39 2.30 -7.49
N GLU A 18 -17.35 3.22 -7.41
CA GLU A 18 -18.18 3.47 -6.23
C GLU A 18 -18.90 2.20 -5.76
N GLY A 19 -19.53 1.49 -6.70
CA GLY A 19 -20.25 0.25 -6.39
C GLY A 19 -19.36 -0.85 -5.82
N GLU A 20 -18.12 -0.98 -6.32
CA GLU A 20 -17.17 -1.99 -5.86
C GLU A 20 -16.60 -1.63 -4.47
N ILE A 21 -16.20 -0.37 -4.30
CA ILE A 21 -15.63 0.14 -3.04
C ILE A 21 -16.68 0.07 -1.93
N ASP A 22 -17.90 0.54 -2.17
CA ASP A 22 -18.95 0.57 -1.16
C ASP A 22 -19.40 -0.84 -0.77
N ALA A 23 -19.46 -1.76 -1.72
CA ALA A 23 -19.75 -3.17 -1.44
C ALA A 23 -18.68 -3.79 -0.53
N ALA A 24 -17.39 -3.58 -0.84
CA ALA A 24 -16.29 -4.10 -0.04
C ALA A 24 -16.27 -3.51 1.39
N ILE A 25 -16.47 -2.18 1.51
CA ILE A 25 -16.57 -1.51 2.82
C ILE A 25 -17.73 -2.08 3.63
N LYS A 26 -18.92 -2.19 3.02
CA LYS A 26 -20.11 -2.72 3.68
C LYS A 26 -19.89 -4.16 4.15
N GLU A 27 -19.28 -5.00 3.32
CA GLU A 27 -19.00 -6.39 3.67
C GLU A 27 -18.10 -6.48 4.91
N VAL A 28 -16.96 -5.78 4.90
CA VAL A 28 -15.99 -5.77 6.01
C VAL A 28 -16.64 -5.28 7.31
N LEU A 29 -17.36 -4.14 7.24
CA LEU A 29 -18.00 -3.56 8.43
C LEU A 29 -19.15 -4.42 8.95
N SER A 30 -19.88 -5.10 8.08
CA SER A 30 -20.99 -5.98 8.48
C SER A 30 -20.50 -7.20 9.28
N ARG A 31 -19.25 -7.63 9.06
CA ARG A 31 -18.62 -8.76 9.76
C ARG A 31 -17.74 -8.34 10.94
N GLY A 32 -17.38 -7.07 11.03
CA GLY A 32 -16.42 -6.57 12.03
C GLY A 32 -14.97 -6.96 11.75
N ASP A 33 -14.65 -7.30 10.50
CA ASP A 33 -13.35 -7.86 10.09
C ASP A 33 -12.27 -6.78 9.88
N LEU A 34 -11.90 -6.06 10.93
CA LEU A 34 -11.14 -4.81 10.79
C LEU A 34 -9.61 -4.95 10.75
N ILE A 35 -9.04 -5.93 11.46
CA ILE A 35 -7.59 -6.02 11.68
C ILE A 35 -7.09 -7.43 11.38
N LEU A 36 -6.18 -7.55 10.40
CA LEU A 36 -5.49 -8.77 9.99
C LEU A 36 -6.42 -9.94 9.66
N ARG A 37 -7.51 -9.62 8.95
CA ARG A 37 -8.53 -10.56 8.51
C ARG A 37 -8.34 -10.97 7.06
N GLU A 38 -9.34 -11.68 6.54
CA GLU A 38 -9.30 -12.34 5.25
C GLU A 38 -8.98 -11.40 4.10
N GLN A 39 -9.48 -10.17 4.13
CA GLN A 39 -9.25 -9.17 3.11
C GLN A 39 -7.76 -8.81 2.98
N VAL A 40 -7.01 -8.77 4.09
CA VAL A 40 -5.56 -8.54 4.06
C VAL A 40 -4.84 -9.77 3.48
N ARG A 41 -5.21 -10.99 3.89
CA ARG A 41 -4.63 -12.23 3.34
C ARG A 41 -4.84 -12.36 1.83
N GLN A 42 -6.05 -12.06 1.36
CA GLN A 42 -6.37 -12.08 -0.06
C GLN A 42 -5.60 -11.00 -0.82
N PHE A 43 -5.50 -9.80 -0.26
CA PHE A 43 -4.71 -8.73 -0.86
C PHE A 43 -3.23 -9.12 -0.99
N GLU A 44 -2.62 -9.66 0.06
CA GLU A 44 -1.23 -10.14 0.02
C GLU A 44 -1.03 -11.23 -1.04
N GLY A 45 -1.92 -12.23 -1.10
CA GLY A 45 -1.86 -13.28 -2.11
C GLY A 45 -2.03 -12.75 -3.55
N ASN A 46 -2.93 -11.81 -3.75
CA ASN A 46 -3.15 -11.17 -5.05
C ASN A 46 -1.93 -10.34 -5.48
N ILE A 47 -1.31 -9.60 -4.57
CA ILE A 47 -0.11 -8.82 -4.85
C ILE A 47 1.09 -9.73 -5.14
N ALA A 48 1.29 -10.79 -4.35
CA ALA A 48 2.36 -11.76 -4.60
C ALA A 48 2.22 -12.38 -6.01
N SER A 49 0.99 -12.77 -6.37
CA SER A 49 0.68 -13.31 -7.70
C SER A 49 0.89 -12.28 -8.82
N PHE A 50 0.45 -11.03 -8.60
CA PHE A 50 0.61 -9.95 -9.57
C PHE A 50 2.07 -9.60 -9.84
N LEU A 51 2.91 -9.60 -8.81
CA LEU A 51 4.34 -9.28 -8.90
C LEU A 51 5.20 -10.49 -9.30
N GLY A 52 4.67 -11.71 -9.26
CA GLY A 52 5.42 -12.94 -9.54
C GLY A 52 6.45 -13.28 -8.45
N VAL A 53 6.13 -13.01 -7.19
CA VAL A 53 6.97 -13.32 -6.02
C VAL A 53 6.29 -14.32 -5.11
N ASP A 54 7.08 -15.05 -4.30
CA ASP A 54 6.55 -16.06 -3.39
C ASP A 54 5.74 -15.45 -2.22
N TYR A 55 6.12 -14.25 -1.78
CA TYR A 55 5.55 -13.61 -0.59
C TYR A 55 5.31 -12.11 -0.79
N ALA A 56 4.20 -11.62 -0.26
CA ALA A 56 3.93 -10.20 -0.04
C ALA A 56 3.40 -10.02 1.39
N VAL A 57 3.78 -8.93 2.05
CA VAL A 57 3.35 -8.61 3.42
C VAL A 57 2.82 -7.18 3.45
N GLY A 58 1.56 -7.03 3.87
CA GLY A 58 0.89 -5.75 4.03
C GLY A 58 1.38 -5.03 5.28
N LEU A 59 1.85 -3.79 5.10
CA LEU A 59 2.31 -2.93 6.19
C LEU A 59 1.56 -1.60 6.17
N ASN A 60 1.71 -0.83 7.24
CA ASN A 60 1.05 0.48 7.39
C ASN A 60 1.56 1.52 6.38
N SER A 61 2.84 1.47 5.99
CA SER A 61 3.43 2.41 5.05
C SER A 61 4.67 1.83 4.35
N CYS A 62 5.10 2.45 3.24
CA CYS A 62 6.36 2.09 2.59
C CYS A 62 7.60 2.45 3.44
N THR A 63 7.53 3.48 4.28
CA THR A 63 8.62 3.80 5.23
C THR A 63 8.80 2.67 6.24
N ASP A 64 7.70 2.15 6.79
CA ASP A 64 7.74 0.97 7.68
C ASP A 64 8.27 -0.26 6.96
N ALA A 65 7.89 -0.44 5.68
CA ALA A 65 8.41 -1.51 4.84
C ALA A 65 9.92 -1.45 4.70
N MET A 66 10.48 -0.27 4.36
CA MET A 66 11.93 -0.09 4.24
C MET A 66 12.65 -0.34 5.56
N CYS A 67 12.16 0.24 6.66
CA CYS A 67 12.73 0.02 7.99
C CYS A 67 12.74 -1.46 8.38
N LEU A 68 11.64 -2.19 8.13
CA LEU A 68 11.53 -3.61 8.44
C LEU A 68 12.44 -4.44 7.54
N SER A 69 12.51 -4.15 6.24
CA SER A 69 13.38 -4.85 5.30
C SER A 69 14.86 -4.71 5.66
N LEU A 70 15.32 -3.50 6.02
CA LEU A 70 16.72 -3.30 6.43
C LEU A 70 17.05 -4.05 7.73
N ARG A 71 16.13 -4.03 8.71
CA ARG A 71 16.28 -4.81 9.94
C ARG A 71 16.31 -6.31 9.68
N ALA A 72 15.44 -6.80 8.79
CA ALA A 72 15.40 -8.21 8.41
C ALA A 72 16.65 -8.65 7.63
N ALA A 73 17.25 -7.74 6.87
CA ALA A 73 18.54 -7.95 6.19
C ALA A 73 19.76 -7.91 7.15
N GLY A 74 19.55 -7.60 8.43
CA GLY A 74 20.59 -7.65 9.45
C GLY A 74 21.39 -6.36 9.62
N LEU A 75 20.93 -5.23 9.07
CA LEU A 75 21.63 -3.96 9.22
C LEU A 75 21.65 -3.47 10.66
N GLY A 76 22.80 -2.90 11.05
CA GLY A 76 23.06 -2.39 12.38
C GLY A 76 23.92 -1.13 12.38
N GLN A 77 24.41 -0.79 13.56
CA GLN A 77 25.26 0.39 13.74
C GLN A 77 26.59 0.20 13.00
N GLY A 78 26.95 1.19 12.19
CA GLY A 78 28.19 1.18 11.40
C GLY A 78 28.02 0.68 9.97
N ASP A 79 26.85 0.14 9.62
CA ASP A 79 26.52 -0.21 8.23
C ASP A 79 26.09 1.04 7.44
N GLU A 80 26.35 1.01 6.14
CA GLU A 80 25.95 2.04 5.19
C GLU A 80 24.93 1.50 4.18
N VAL A 81 23.96 2.34 3.81
CA VAL A 81 22.96 2.05 2.77
C VAL A 81 23.15 3.04 1.64
N ILE A 82 23.41 2.53 0.44
CA ILE A 82 23.50 3.35 -0.77
C ILE A 82 22.08 3.69 -1.24
N THR A 83 21.85 4.97 -1.52
CA THR A 83 20.57 5.48 -2.02
C THR A 83 20.82 6.48 -3.16
N VAL A 84 19.76 7.03 -3.75
CA VAL A 84 19.87 8.01 -4.84
C VAL A 84 19.75 9.43 -4.31
N SER A 85 20.48 10.38 -4.91
CA SER A 85 20.50 11.77 -4.44
C SER A 85 19.21 12.55 -4.68
N HIS A 86 18.32 12.06 -5.53
CA HIS A 86 17.06 12.73 -5.88
C HIS A 86 15.88 11.78 -5.78
N THR A 87 15.31 11.69 -4.58
CA THR A 87 14.15 10.86 -4.23
C THR A 87 13.40 11.50 -3.05
N PHE A 88 12.32 10.88 -2.60
CA PHE A 88 11.63 11.28 -1.37
C PHE A 88 12.46 10.91 -0.13
N VAL A 89 12.34 11.68 0.96
CA VAL A 89 13.20 11.57 2.17
C VAL A 89 13.21 10.19 2.85
N ALA A 90 12.20 9.35 2.62
CA ALA A 90 12.14 8.01 3.20
C ALA A 90 13.15 7.03 2.57
N THR A 91 13.71 7.37 1.42
CA THR A 91 14.72 6.61 0.69
C THR A 91 16.04 7.36 0.62
#